data_AF-A0A8J3ZY73-F1
#
_entry.id   AF-A0A8J3ZY73-F1
#
_cell.length_a   1.000
_cell.length_b   1.000
_cell.length_c   1.000
_cell.angle_alpha   90.00
_cell.angle_beta   90.00
_cell.angle_gamma   90.00
#
_symmetry.space_group_name_H-M   'P 1'
#
loop_
_entity.id
_entity.type
_entity.pdbx_description
1 polymer ?
#
loop_
_entity_poly.entity_id
_entity_poly.type
_entity_poly.pdbx_seq_one_letter_code
_entity_poly.pdbx_strand_id
1 'polypeptide(L)'
;MTRYAILVYSSADPIRLFTLAGFAFPFGATAISIRGDVVSAGPFHAGHPAAAGFFVVEAPDLDVVLAIARADPATRDGGVEVRPLVD
;
A
#
# COMPACT_ATOMS: atom_id res chain seq x y z
N MET A 1 22.13 1.61 -2.14
CA MET A 1 20.75 1.28 -2.56
C MET A 1 19.82 1.66 -1.44
N THR A 2 18.67 2.24 -1.79
CA THR A 2 17.66 2.72 -0.84
C THR A 2 16.42 1.84 -0.97
N ARG A 3 15.80 1.50 0.16
CA ARG A 3 14.55 0.74 0.18
C ARG A 3 13.37 1.68 0.24
N TYR A 4 12.32 1.37 -0.51
CA TYR A 4 11.09 2.12 -0.56
C TYR A 4 9.90 1.17 -0.34
N ALA A 5 8.92 1.64 0.42
CA ALA A 5 7.58 1.06 0.41
C ALA A 5 6.73 1.75 -0.65
N ILE A 6 6.03 0.98 -1.46
CA ILE A 6 4.97 1.47 -2.36
C ILE A 6 3.65 0.97 -1.77
N LEU A 7 2.84 1.89 -1.23
CA LEU A 7 1.50 1.60 -0.72
C LEU A 7 0.50 1.74 -1.86
N VAL A 8 -0.37 0.74 -2.05
CA VAL A 8 -1.39 0.73 -3.10
C VAL A 8 -2.74 1.04 -2.48
N TYR A 9 -3.50 1.96 -3.07
CA TYR A 9 -4.85 2.31 -2.68
C TYR A 9 -5.83 1.96 -3.80
N SER A 10 -6.86 1.19 -3.49
CA SER A 10 -7.96 0.94 -4.42
C SER A 10 -9.01 2.05 -4.28
N SER A 11 -9.51 2.56 -5.40
CA SER A 11 -10.83 3.20 -5.41
C SER A 11 -11.89 2.17 -5.03
N ALA A 12 -13.00 2.63 -4.45
CA ALA A 12 -14.02 1.85 -3.75
C ALA A 12 -14.80 0.82 -4.61
N ASP A 13 -14.38 0.56 -5.84
CA ASP A 13 -14.93 -0.49 -6.67
C ASP A 13 -14.34 -1.87 -6.34
N PRO A 14 -15.12 -2.96 -6.45
CA PRO A 14 -14.72 -4.33 -6.11
C PRO A 14 -13.76 -4.93 -7.15
N ILE A 15 -12.70 -4.20 -7.52
CA ILE A 15 -11.68 -4.68 -8.44
C ILE A 15 -10.79 -5.68 -7.72
N ARG A 16 -10.74 -6.90 -8.25
CA ARG A 16 -9.81 -7.94 -7.81
C ARG A 16 -8.43 -7.64 -8.39
N LEU A 17 -7.61 -6.93 -7.63
CA LEU A 17 -6.21 -6.73 -7.95
C LEU A 17 -5.43 -8.02 -7.65
N PHE A 18 -4.84 -8.64 -8.68
CA PHE A 18 -3.90 -9.75 -8.51
C PHE A 18 -2.52 -9.25 -8.89
N THR A 19 -1.71 -8.89 -7.91
CA THR A 19 -0.30 -8.58 -8.18
C THR A 19 0.54 -9.82 -7.95
N LEU A 20 1.32 -10.22 -8.96
CA LEU A 20 2.15 -11.43 -8.94
C LEU A 20 3.17 -11.49 -7.78
N ALA A 21 3.43 -10.37 -7.10
CA ALA A 21 4.24 -10.26 -5.88
C ALA A 21 3.64 -9.29 -4.83
N GLY A 22 2.34 -8.99 -4.91
CA GLY A 22 1.68 -8.00 -4.04
C GLY A 22 0.46 -8.57 -3.37
N PHE A 23 0.39 -8.39 -2.05
CA PHE A 23 -0.71 -8.87 -1.24
C PHE A 23 -1.84 -7.87 -1.29
N ALA A 24 -3.00 -8.29 -1.79
CA ALA A 24 -4.24 -7.53 -1.67
C ALA A 24 -4.86 -7.78 -0.29
N PHE A 25 -5.27 -6.73 0.42
CA PHE A 25 -5.99 -6.83 1.69
C PHE A 25 -7.52 -6.86 1.44
N PRO A 26 -8.28 -7.65 2.22
CA PRO A 26 -9.73 -7.53 2.26
C PRO A 26 -10.16 -6.17 2.85
N PHE A 27 -11.46 -5.85 2.73
CA PHE A 27 -12.04 -4.58 3.16
C PHE A 27 -11.62 -4.15 4.57
N GLY A 28 -11.30 -2.86 4.78
CA GLY A 28 -10.70 -2.37 6.02
C GLY A 28 -11.52 -2.62 7.30
N ALA A 29 -12.83 -2.85 7.21
CA ALA A 29 -13.66 -3.19 8.37
C ALA A 29 -13.32 -4.55 9.00
N THR A 30 -12.64 -5.45 8.29
CA THR A 30 -12.14 -6.72 8.85
C THR A 30 -10.73 -6.60 9.43
N ALA A 31 -10.10 -5.42 9.36
CA ALA A 31 -8.78 -5.22 9.92
C ALA A 31 -8.80 -5.32 11.45
N ILE A 32 -7.69 -5.74 12.03
CA ILE A 32 -7.40 -5.60 13.45
C ILE A 32 -6.15 -4.72 13.54
N SER A 33 -6.24 -3.65 14.31
CA SER A 33 -5.14 -2.72 14.54
C SER A 33 -4.56 -2.94 15.93
N ILE A 34 -3.24 -2.84 16.03
CA ILE A 34 -2.48 -2.91 17.28
C ILE A 34 -1.73 -1.60 17.45
N ARG A 35 -1.87 -0.95 18.60
CA ARG A 35 -1.24 0.34 18.96
C ARG A 35 -0.63 0.23 20.34
N GLY A 36 0.67 -0.09 20.39
CA GLY A 36 1.30 -0.50 21.65
C GLY A 36 0.68 -1.80 22.14
N ASP A 37 0.08 -1.77 23.32
CA ASP A 37 -0.65 -2.87 23.96
C ASP A 37 -2.14 -2.92 23.61
N VAL A 38 -2.67 -1.91 22.92
CA VAL A 38 -4.09 -1.84 22.56
C VAL A 38 -4.36 -2.61 21.27
N VAL A 39 -5.32 -3.53 21.30
CA VAL A 39 -5.84 -4.26 20.14
C VAL A 39 -7.28 -3.82 19.86
N SER A 40 -7.57 -3.38 18.63
CA SER A 40 -8.90 -2.86 18.24
C SER A 40 -9.35 -3.35 16.87
N ALA A 41 -10.66 -3.56 16.71
CA ALA A 41 -11.25 -3.83 15.40
C ALA A 41 -11.26 -2.57 14.52
N GLY A 42 -11.02 -2.77 13.23
CA GLY A 42 -10.93 -1.71 12.22
C GLY A 42 -9.51 -1.24 11.90
N PRO A 43 -9.36 -0.40 10.86
CA PRO A 43 -8.08 0.03 10.33
C PRO A 43 -7.33 0.94 11.32
N PHE A 44 -6.01 1.03 11.16
CA PHE A 44 -5.16 1.88 12.01
C PHE A 44 -5.49 3.37 11.89
N HIS A 45 -5.82 3.84 10.68
CA HIS A 45 -6.29 5.20 10.42
C HIS A 45 -7.74 5.17 9.93
N ALA A 46 -8.63 5.84 10.67
CA ALA A 46 -10.00 6.07 10.23
C ALA A 46 -10.03 7.22 9.20
N GLY A 47 -10.70 7.01 8.06
CA GLY A 47 -10.98 8.07 7.07
C GLY A 47 -10.03 8.17 5.88
N HIS A 48 -8.94 7.40 5.84
CA HIS A 48 -8.16 7.21 4.61
C HIS A 48 -8.61 5.91 3.93
N PRO A 49 -8.66 5.81 2.59
CA PRO A 49 -8.84 4.51 1.94
C PRO A 49 -7.80 3.54 2.50
N ALA A 50 -8.27 2.38 2.95
CA ALA A 50 -7.40 1.33 3.45
C ALA A 50 -6.38 1.00 2.34
N ALA A 51 -5.10 0.88 2.69
CA ALA A 51 -4.12 0.37 1.76
C ALA A 51 -4.63 -0.99 1.27
N ALA A 52 -4.81 -1.12 -0.04
CA ALA A 52 -5.19 -2.35 -0.69
C ALA A 52 -4.01 -3.31 -0.73
N GLY A 53 -2.77 -2.85 -0.65
CA GLY A 53 -1.57 -3.68 -0.61
C GLY A 53 -0.30 -2.85 -0.47
N PHE A 54 0.86 -3.49 -0.38
CA PHE A 54 2.14 -2.81 -0.48
C PHE A 54 3.25 -3.69 -1.09
N PHE A 55 4.29 -3.03 -1.58
CA PHE A 55 5.56 -3.64 -2.02
C PHE A 55 6.73 -3.00 -1.28
N VAL A 56 7.80 -3.75 -1.07
CA VAL A 56 9.12 -3.19 -0.73
C VAL A 56 10.01 -3.36 -1.94
N VAL A 57 10.57 -2.25 -2.40
CA VAL A 57 11.46 -2.19 -3.57
C VAL A 57 12.80 -1.63 -3.14
N GLU A 58 13.88 -2.28 -3.54
CA GLU A 58 15.23 -1.75 -3.41
C GLU A 58 15.66 -1.13 -4.75
N ALA A 59 16.03 0.15 -4.74
CA ALA A 59 16.36 0.92 -5.94
C ALA A 59 17.59 1.79 -5.70
N PRO A 60 18.31 2.21 -6.76
CA PRO A 60 19.46 3.11 -6.62
C PRO A 60 19.05 4.51 -6.16
N ASP A 61 17.85 4.98 -6.54
CA ASP A 61 17.33 6.32 -6.23
C ASP A 61 15.79 6.36 -6.30
N LEU A 62 15.24 7.55 -5.99
CA LEU A 62 13.79 7.80 -5.98
C LEU A 62 13.18 7.74 -7.39
N ASP A 63 13.90 8.19 -8.41
CA ASP A 63 13.36 8.28 -9.78
C ASP A 63 13.08 6.89 -10.35
N VAL A 64 13.97 5.92 -10.09
CA VAL A 64 13.75 4.52 -10.48
C VAL A 64 12.50 3.96 -9.81
N VAL A 65 12.29 4.22 -8.52
CA VAL A 65 11.11 3.71 -7.81
C VAL A 65 9.83 4.41 -8.23
N LEU A 66 9.87 5.70 -8.55
CA LEU A 66 8.72 6.44 -9.08
C LEU A 66 8.31 5.90 -10.46
N ALA A 67 9.26 5.52 -11.31
CA ALA A 67 8.97 4.87 -12.58
C ALA A 67 8.25 3.52 -12.39
N ILE A 68 8.70 2.71 -11.42
CA ILE A 68 8.04 1.45 -11.07
C ILE A 68 6.63 1.71 -10.53
N ALA A 69 6.47 2.63 -9.58
CA ALA A 69 5.19 2.95 -8.96
C ALA A 69 4.15 3.46 -9.99
N ARG A 70 4.57 4.28 -10.96
CA ARG A 70 3.70 4.77 -12.04
C ARG A 70 3.18 3.67 -12.97
N ALA A 71 3.86 2.52 -13.05
CA ALA A 71 3.43 1.40 -13.86
C ALA A 71 2.34 0.56 -13.19
N ASP A 72 2.05 0.78 -11.91
CA ASP A 72 1.02 0.03 -11.17
C ASP A 72 -0.38 0.35 -11.75
N PRO A 73 -1.18 -0.66 -12.13
CA PRO A 73 -2.55 -0.46 -12.61
C PRO A 73 -3.46 0.33 -11.65
N ALA A 74 -3.19 0.29 -10.34
CA ALA A 74 -3.94 1.04 -9.35
C ALA A 74 -3.84 2.56 -9.55
N THR A 75 -2.84 3.05 -10.29
CA THR A 75 -2.75 4.48 -10.66
C THR A 75 -3.83 4.96 -11.62
N ARG A 76 -4.62 4.05 -12.23
CA ARG A 76 -5.72 4.41 -13.14
C ARG A 76 -6.95 4.89 -12.40
N ASP A 77 -7.39 4.13 -11.41
CA ASP A 77 -8.65 4.36 -10.69
C ASP A 77 -8.45 4.61 -9.20
N GLY A 78 -7.27 4.32 -8.64
CA GLY A 78 -6.88 4.55 -7.25
C GLY A 78 -5.61 5.39 -7.14
N GLY A 79 -4.63 4.93 -6.39
CA GLY A 79 -3.34 5.62 -6.29
C GLY A 79 -2.26 4.78 -5.62
N VAL A 80 -1.02 5.28 -5.69
CA VAL A 80 0.12 4.69 -4.98
C VAL A 80 0.87 5.77 -4.21
N GLU A 81 1.35 5.45 -3.01
CA GLU A 81 2.21 6.31 -2.20
C GLU A 81 3.60 5.67 -2.09
N VAL A 82 4.63 6.39 -2.54
CA VAL A 82 6.02 5.96 -2.43
C VAL A 82 6.64 6.59 -1.18
N ARG A 83 7.19 5.74 -0.31
CA ARG A 83 7.81 6.16 0.95
C ARG A 83 9.22 5.57 1.07
N PRO A 84 10.26 6.37 1.33
CA PRO A 84 11.55 5.83 1.76
C PRO A 84 11.39 5.04 3.06
N LEU A 85 12.08 3.90 3.17
CA LEU A 85 12.25 3.20 4.44
C LEU A 85 13.51 3.74 5.11
N VAL A 86 13.37 4.10 6.38
CA VAL A 86 14.47 4.39 7.29
C VAL A 86 14.72 3.14 8.12
N ASP A 87 15.99 2.73 8.21
CA ASP A 87 16.44 1.62 9.06
C ASP A 87 16.37 1.99 10.55
#